data_AF-A0A9D8DL89-F1
#
_entry.id   AF-A0A9D8DL89-F1
#
_cell.length_a   1.000
_cell.length_b   1.000
_cell.length_c   1.000
_cell.angle_alpha   90.00
_cell.angle_beta   90.00
_cell.angle_gamma   90.00
#
_symmetry.space_group_name_H-M   'P 1'
#
loop_
_entity.id
_entity.type
_entity.pdbx_description
1 polymer ?
#
loop_
_entity_poly.entity_id
_entity_poly.type
_entity_poly.pdbx_seq_one_letter_code
_entity_poly.pdbx_strand_id
1 'polypeptide(L)'
;MQDRPGRAGRRHVATTTVRSSGVSARGLVKPAFRRPQKRLPYPFGLYQSAVGKKWVMGVTGLMLMGFVLVHMIGNLHMYEGPAKFNEYAEALRTLGGHFIPREWALWGLRAGLLGAVALHIHSAVTLTRINRAARPTRYQASRRYRVANTSSRSMRLTGLVVILYVLFHLADLTWGRIFPDTYIYGDVYNNVVQSLSNVPVAIIYIVANVALAVHLRHGAWSLFQSLGWNNPKFNAARRTFANGFAAIILIGNLSFPIMTLAGVVSQDERTAPCHLLDGEPTDICLGDEAKAQFDPTAVAKEGAKK
;
A
#
# COMPACT_ATOMS: atom_id res chain seq x y z
N MET A 1 -87.52 50.22 -44.52
CA MET A 1 -86.14 49.93 -44.12
C MET A 1 -85.83 50.74 -42.87
N GLN A 2 -85.91 50.11 -41.69
CA GLN A 2 -85.05 50.34 -40.51
C GLN A 2 -85.69 49.74 -39.26
N ASP A 3 -84.88 48.89 -38.64
CA ASP A 3 -85.17 47.90 -37.62
C ASP A 3 -85.27 48.47 -36.20
N ARG A 4 -85.96 47.70 -35.34
CA ARG A 4 -86.04 47.87 -33.88
C ARG A 4 -84.67 47.67 -33.21
N PRO A 5 -84.34 48.36 -32.10
CA PRO A 5 -83.25 47.95 -31.24
C PRO A 5 -83.73 46.94 -30.19
N GLY A 6 -82.95 45.86 -30.09
CA GLY A 6 -83.14 44.73 -29.19
C GLY A 6 -82.63 44.93 -27.77
N ARG A 7 -82.93 43.90 -26.97
CA ARG A 7 -82.98 43.81 -25.52
C ARG A 7 -81.61 43.44 -24.90
N ALA A 8 -81.40 43.99 -23.70
CA ALA A 8 -80.46 43.66 -22.61
C ALA A 8 -79.56 42.41 -22.68
N GLY A 9 -78.29 42.60 -22.26
CA GLY A 9 -77.39 41.52 -21.82
C GLY A 9 -76.42 42.02 -20.73
N ARG A 10 -76.68 41.63 -19.47
CA ARG A 10 -75.85 41.89 -18.29
C ARG A 10 -74.43 41.33 -18.49
N ARG A 11 -73.39 42.15 -18.28
CA ARG A 11 -72.01 41.66 -18.15
C ARG A 11 -71.77 41.18 -16.73
N HIS A 12 -71.55 39.88 -16.57
CA HIS A 12 -71.00 39.31 -15.34
C HIS A 12 -69.52 39.70 -15.23
N VAL A 13 -69.17 40.46 -14.18
CA VAL A 13 -67.77 40.67 -13.77
C VAL A 13 -67.36 39.43 -12.98
N ALA A 14 -66.60 38.54 -13.61
CA ALA A 14 -65.97 37.41 -12.93
C ALA A 14 -64.75 37.92 -12.16
N THR A 15 -64.87 38.04 -10.84
CA THR A 15 -63.73 38.25 -9.94
C THR A 15 -62.86 36.99 -9.96
N THR A 16 -61.76 37.02 -10.71
CA THR A 16 -60.74 35.97 -10.68
C THR A 16 -59.96 36.07 -9.37
N THR A 17 -60.36 35.31 -8.36
CA THR A 17 -59.53 35.01 -7.19
C THR A 17 -58.36 34.15 -7.65
N VAL A 18 -57.17 34.74 -7.78
CA VAL A 18 -55.92 33.99 -7.95
C VAL A 18 -55.67 33.22 -6.67
N ARG A 19 -56.07 31.94 -6.67
CA ARG A 19 -55.76 30.98 -5.62
C ARG A 19 -54.24 30.76 -5.65
N SER A 20 -53.51 31.21 -4.63
CA SER A 20 -52.08 30.94 -4.50
C SER A 20 -51.88 29.43 -4.38
N SER A 21 -51.53 28.78 -5.47
CA SER A 21 -51.04 27.41 -5.46
C SER A 21 -49.74 27.40 -4.66
N GLY A 22 -49.78 26.79 -3.48
CA GLY A 22 -48.61 26.58 -2.64
C GLY A 22 -47.52 25.89 -3.46
N VAL A 23 -46.46 26.63 -3.76
CA VAL A 23 -45.23 26.07 -4.31
C VAL A 23 -44.71 25.09 -3.26
N SER A 24 -44.93 23.81 -3.53
CA SER A 24 -44.37 22.71 -2.75
C SER A 24 -42.88 22.92 -2.61
N ALA A 25 -42.40 23.12 -1.38
CA ALA A 25 -40.98 23.28 -1.03
C ALA A 25 -40.15 21.99 -1.24
N ARG A 26 -40.53 21.13 -2.19
CA ARG A 26 -39.78 19.96 -2.66
C ARG A 26 -38.85 20.39 -3.79
N GLY A 27 -37.77 21.09 -3.45
CA GLY A 27 -36.78 21.45 -4.46
C GLY A 27 -35.67 22.39 -4.03
N LEU A 28 -35.75 23.01 -2.85
CA LEU A 28 -34.64 23.79 -2.33
C LEU A 28 -33.51 22.87 -1.88
N VAL A 29 -32.61 22.56 -2.82
CA VAL A 29 -31.26 22.11 -2.51
C VAL A 29 -30.64 23.22 -1.66
N LYS A 30 -30.63 23.02 -0.33
CA LYS A 30 -29.91 23.94 0.57
C LYS A 30 -28.49 24.07 0.04
N PRO A 31 -28.00 25.27 -0.32
CA PRO A 31 -26.60 25.43 -0.65
C PRO A 31 -25.83 24.94 0.56
N ALA A 32 -25.03 23.90 0.38
CA ALA A 32 -24.19 23.37 1.43
C ALA A 32 -23.21 24.49 1.80
N PHE A 33 -23.51 25.22 2.88
CA PHE A 33 -22.63 26.23 3.45
C PHE A 33 -21.37 25.50 3.93
N ARG A 34 -20.40 25.34 3.04
CA ARG A 34 -19.07 24.88 3.42
C ARG A 34 -18.44 26.02 4.18
N ARG A 35 -18.19 25.80 5.48
CA ARG A 35 -17.34 26.70 6.28
C ARG A 35 -16.08 27.01 5.46
N PRO A 36 -15.70 28.28 5.28
CA PRO A 36 -14.48 28.62 4.57
C PRO A 36 -13.31 27.98 5.31
N GLN A 37 -12.69 26.97 4.71
CA GLN A 37 -11.47 26.39 5.25
C GLN A 37 -10.36 27.44 5.13
N LYS A 38 -9.67 27.72 6.23
CA LYS A 38 -8.48 28.57 6.23
C LYS A 38 -7.47 27.97 5.22
N ARG A 39 -7.13 28.74 4.19
CA ARG A 39 -6.12 28.33 3.19
C ARG A 39 -4.76 28.33 3.86
N LEU A 40 -4.11 27.17 3.90
CA LEU A 40 -2.73 27.08 4.39
C LEU A 40 -1.75 27.65 3.36
N PRO A 41 -0.59 28.17 3.79
CA PRO A 41 0.46 28.63 2.90
C PRO A 41 0.99 27.48 2.00
N TYR A 42 1.61 27.85 0.88
CA TYR A 42 2.25 26.88 -0.03
C TYR A 42 3.41 26.16 0.68
N PRO A 43 3.60 24.84 0.50
CA PRO A 43 2.86 23.93 -0.40
C PRO A 43 1.62 23.27 0.24
N PHE A 44 1.38 23.45 1.54
CA PHE A 44 0.29 22.82 2.28
C PHE A 44 -1.11 23.19 1.75
N GLY A 45 -1.27 24.38 1.18
CA GLY A 45 -2.50 24.82 0.50
C GLY A 45 -2.88 23.97 -0.73
N LEU A 46 -1.90 23.42 -1.47
CA LEU A 46 -2.18 22.55 -2.62
C LEU A 46 -2.76 21.19 -2.18
N TYR A 47 -2.26 20.64 -1.06
CA TYR A 47 -2.74 19.39 -0.50
C TYR A 47 -4.17 19.49 0.05
N GLN A 48 -4.63 20.70 0.43
CA GLN A 48 -6.03 20.91 0.83
C GLN A 48 -7.02 20.64 -0.30
N SER A 49 -6.60 20.77 -1.57
CA SER A 49 -7.45 20.47 -2.72
C SER A 49 -7.67 18.97 -2.93
N ALA A 50 -8.73 18.59 -3.64
CA ALA A 50 -8.94 17.19 -4.04
C ALA A 50 -7.90 16.73 -5.09
N VAL A 51 -7.38 17.67 -5.89
CA VAL A 51 -6.37 17.41 -6.92
C VAL A 51 -5.01 17.09 -6.29
N GLY A 52 -4.58 17.90 -5.31
CA GLY A 52 -3.33 17.66 -4.57
C GLY A 52 -3.32 16.31 -3.86
N LYS A 53 -4.44 15.89 -3.26
CA LYS A 53 -4.54 14.55 -2.64
C LYS A 53 -4.45 13.41 -3.64
N LYS A 54 -4.96 13.57 -4.86
CA LYS A 54 -4.81 12.56 -5.94
C LYS A 54 -3.37 12.46 -6.41
N TRP A 55 -2.66 13.58 -6.52
CA TRP A 55 -1.23 13.60 -6.82
C TRP A 55 -0.42 12.89 -5.75
N VAL A 56 -0.64 13.21 -4.47
CA VAL A 56 0.05 12.51 -3.36
C VAL A 56 -0.28 11.01 -3.37
N MET A 57 -1.55 10.64 -3.56
CA MET A 57 -1.96 9.23 -3.70
C MET A 57 -1.20 8.53 -4.84
N GLY A 58 -1.07 9.19 -5.99
CA GLY A 58 -0.36 8.65 -7.16
C GLY A 58 1.15 8.53 -6.95
N VAL A 59 1.82 9.60 -6.51
CA VAL A 59 3.28 9.62 -6.29
C VAL A 59 3.68 8.61 -5.21
N THR A 60 2.98 8.59 -4.08
CA THR A 60 3.25 7.59 -3.02
C THR A 60 2.96 6.17 -3.50
N GLY A 61 1.89 5.97 -4.28
CA GLY A 61 1.60 4.68 -4.90
C GLY A 61 2.72 4.20 -5.83
N LEU A 62 3.28 5.10 -6.65
CA LEU A 62 4.40 4.79 -7.54
C LEU A 62 5.67 4.44 -6.75
N MET A 63 5.99 5.21 -5.71
CA MET A 63 7.12 4.90 -4.82
C MET A 63 6.98 3.52 -4.17
N LEU A 64 5.79 3.20 -3.64
CA LEU A 64 5.52 1.91 -3.02
C LEU A 64 5.53 0.76 -4.02
N MET A 65 5.05 0.96 -5.25
CA MET A 65 5.18 -0.02 -6.32
C MET A 65 6.66 -0.31 -6.65
N GLY A 66 7.47 0.74 -6.78
CA GLY A 66 8.91 0.61 -7.00
C GLY A 66 9.59 -0.15 -5.86
N PHE A 67 9.24 0.17 -4.62
CA PHE A 67 9.74 -0.54 -3.44
C PHE A 67 9.38 -2.02 -3.46
N VAL A 68 8.10 -2.37 -3.68
CA VAL A 68 7.69 -3.79 -3.70
C VAL A 68 8.44 -4.57 -4.78
N LEU A 69 8.70 -3.96 -5.95
CA LEU A 69 9.49 -4.59 -7.01
C LEU A 69 10.95 -4.81 -6.59
N VAL A 70 11.64 -3.76 -6.12
CA VAL A 70 13.05 -3.87 -5.69
C VAL A 70 13.18 -4.78 -4.46
N HIS A 71 12.22 -4.75 -3.55
CA HIS A 71 12.18 -5.63 -2.39
C HIS A 71 12.01 -7.10 -2.79
N MET A 72 11.10 -7.40 -3.74
CA MET A 72 10.98 -8.75 -4.29
C MET A 72 12.29 -9.19 -4.95
N ILE A 73 12.92 -8.33 -5.76
CA ILE A 73 14.22 -8.63 -6.41
C ILE A 73 15.30 -8.89 -5.35
N GLY A 74 15.40 -8.06 -4.31
CA GLY A 74 16.32 -8.27 -3.20
C GLY A 74 16.09 -9.61 -2.50
N ASN A 75 14.83 -10.02 -2.33
CA ASN A 75 14.49 -11.31 -1.74
C ASN A 75 14.81 -12.51 -2.65
N LEU A 76 14.93 -12.32 -3.97
CA LEU A 76 15.34 -13.41 -4.88
C LEU A 76 16.78 -13.89 -4.58
N HIS A 77 17.64 -13.04 -4.00
CA HIS A 77 18.96 -13.47 -3.52
C HIS A 77 18.89 -14.58 -2.46
N MET A 78 17.73 -14.84 -1.85
CA MET A 78 17.53 -16.01 -0.99
C MET A 78 17.80 -17.33 -1.73
N TYR A 79 17.53 -17.39 -3.03
CA TYR A 79 17.79 -18.57 -3.86
C TYR A 79 19.26 -18.73 -4.26
N GLU A 80 20.10 -17.73 -4.02
CA GLU A 80 21.56 -17.81 -4.22
C GLU A 80 22.28 -18.39 -2.99
N GLY A 81 21.53 -18.65 -1.91
CA GLY A 81 22.02 -19.25 -0.68
C GLY A 81 22.30 -18.26 0.45
N PRO A 82 22.62 -18.76 1.65
CA PRO A 82 22.69 -17.95 2.87
C PRO A 82 23.74 -16.83 2.82
N ALA A 83 24.93 -17.14 2.29
CA ALA A 83 26.05 -16.21 2.24
C ALA A 83 25.72 -14.99 1.36
N LYS A 84 25.23 -15.22 0.13
CA LYS A 84 24.89 -14.14 -0.82
C LYS A 84 23.73 -13.29 -0.33
N PHE A 85 22.73 -13.91 0.28
CA PHE A 85 21.59 -13.16 0.82
C PHE A 85 21.99 -12.25 2.00
N ASN A 86 22.82 -12.75 2.92
CA ASN A 86 23.33 -11.96 4.04
C ASN A 86 24.34 -10.89 3.59
N GLU A 87 25.19 -11.17 2.60
CA GLU A 87 26.10 -10.20 1.98
C GLU A 87 25.30 -9.04 1.35
N TYR A 88 24.25 -9.34 0.60
CA TYR A 88 23.34 -8.33 0.03
C TYR A 88 22.69 -7.46 1.13
N ALA A 89 22.23 -8.08 2.22
CA ALA A 89 21.67 -7.35 3.35
C ALA A 89 22.70 -6.42 4.00
N GLU A 90 23.96 -6.82 4.09
CA GLU A 90 25.03 -5.97 4.62
C GLU A 90 25.43 -4.84 3.67
N ALA A 91 25.44 -5.09 2.36
CA ALA A 91 25.67 -4.05 1.35
C ALA A 91 24.61 -2.93 1.44
N LEU A 92 23.36 -3.27 1.80
CA LEU A 92 22.31 -2.28 2.05
C LEU A 92 22.55 -1.45 3.33
N ARG A 93 23.16 -2.04 4.37
CA ARG A 93 23.53 -1.30 5.60
C ARG A 93 24.70 -0.35 5.37
N THR A 94 25.58 -0.67 4.44
CA THR A 94 26.76 0.14 4.09
C THR A 94 26.55 1.00 2.85
N LEU A 95 25.28 1.14 2.41
CA LEU A 95 24.91 1.93 1.24
C LEU A 95 25.35 3.40 1.40
N GLY A 96 26.20 3.87 0.49
CA GLY A 96 26.85 5.19 0.57
C GLY A 96 28.33 5.14 0.96
N GLY A 97 28.86 3.95 1.23
CA GLY A 97 30.29 3.71 1.46
C GLY A 97 30.83 4.56 2.62
N HIS A 98 32.02 5.11 2.46
CA HIS A 98 32.64 5.95 3.48
C HIS A 98 31.95 7.32 3.68
N PHE A 99 31.12 7.76 2.72
CA PHE A 99 30.50 9.09 2.76
C PHE A 99 29.26 9.16 3.65
N ILE A 100 28.58 8.03 3.87
CA ILE A 100 27.35 7.94 4.65
C ILE A 100 27.58 6.90 5.74
N PRO A 101 27.35 7.23 7.04
CA PRO A 101 27.54 6.26 8.11
C PRO A 101 26.68 5.01 7.91
N ARG A 102 27.14 3.89 8.46
CA ARG A 102 26.41 2.62 8.43
C ARG A 102 24.96 2.83 8.87
N GLU A 103 24.04 2.21 8.15
CA GLU A 103 22.59 2.23 8.32
C GLU A 103 21.88 3.55 8.02
N TRP A 104 22.56 4.68 7.89
CA TRP A 104 21.89 5.99 7.71
C TRP A 104 21.12 6.07 6.40
N ALA A 105 21.71 5.61 5.29
CA ALA A 105 21.01 5.54 4.01
C ALA A 105 19.78 4.62 4.11
N LEU A 106 19.93 3.47 4.77
CA LEU A 106 18.85 2.51 4.98
C LEU A 106 17.72 3.09 5.84
N TRP A 107 18.04 3.81 6.92
CA TRP A 107 17.08 4.52 7.75
C TRP A 107 16.37 5.64 6.98
N GLY A 108 17.08 6.36 6.11
CA GLY A 108 16.50 7.34 5.20
C GLY A 108 15.47 6.70 4.26
N LEU A 109 15.82 5.59 3.62
CA LEU A 109 14.91 4.81 2.78
C LEU A 109 13.70 4.32 3.59
N ARG A 110 13.91 3.77 4.80
CA ARG A 110 12.85 3.29 5.69
C ARG A 110 11.91 4.41 6.10
N ALA A 111 12.43 5.56 6.53
CA ALA A 111 11.63 6.73 6.91
C ALA A 111 10.84 7.26 5.70
N GLY A 112 11.45 7.32 4.51
CA GLY A 112 10.78 7.70 3.28
C GLY A 112 9.62 6.77 2.91
N LEU A 113 9.82 5.45 3.04
CA LEU A 113 8.78 4.45 2.77
C LEU A 113 7.64 4.50 3.79
N LEU A 114 7.94 4.61 5.08
CA LEU A 114 6.93 4.78 6.13
C LEU A 114 6.13 6.07 5.90
N GLY A 115 6.80 7.16 5.54
CA GLY A 115 6.16 8.40 5.13
C GLY A 115 5.25 8.23 3.91
N ALA A 116 5.71 7.51 2.89
CA ALA A 116 4.92 7.20 1.70
C ALA A 116 3.68 6.37 2.03
N VAL A 117 3.79 5.32 2.86
CA VAL A 117 2.65 4.52 3.34
C VAL A 117 1.65 5.40 4.09
N ALA A 118 2.12 6.22 5.04
CA ALA A 118 1.25 7.09 5.83
C ALA A 118 0.50 8.10 4.95
N LEU A 119 1.21 8.74 4.01
CA LEU A 119 0.61 9.70 3.07
C LEU A 119 -0.34 9.02 2.08
N HIS A 120 -0.03 7.80 1.65
CA HIS A 120 -0.91 6.99 0.79
C HIS A 120 -2.23 6.68 1.49
N ILE A 121 -2.16 6.16 2.73
CA ILE A 121 -3.34 5.84 3.55
C ILE A 121 -4.14 7.12 3.86
N HIS A 122 -3.48 8.19 4.28
CA HIS A 122 -4.16 9.45 4.61
C HIS A 122 -4.90 10.03 3.38
N SER A 123 -4.26 9.99 2.20
CA SER A 123 -4.88 10.44 0.95
C SER A 123 -6.05 9.55 0.54
N ALA A 124 -5.91 8.22 0.66
CA ALA A 124 -6.97 7.25 0.38
C ALA A 124 -8.20 7.45 1.29
N VAL A 125 -7.99 7.61 2.60
CA VAL A 125 -9.05 7.84 3.57
C VAL A 125 -9.75 9.17 3.29
N THR A 126 -8.99 10.24 3.07
CA THR A 126 -9.56 11.57 2.86
C THR A 126 -10.34 11.65 1.55
N LEU A 127 -9.82 11.10 0.44
CA LEU A 127 -10.55 11.02 -0.83
C LEU A 127 -11.81 10.15 -0.69
N THR A 128 -11.74 9.05 0.06
CA THR A 128 -12.91 8.21 0.33
C THR A 128 -13.99 8.97 1.11
N ARG A 129 -13.60 9.76 2.12
CA ARG A 129 -14.53 10.60 2.90
C ARG A 129 -15.16 11.69 2.03
N ILE A 130 -14.37 12.38 1.20
CA ILE A 130 -14.87 13.39 0.27
C ILE A 130 -15.88 12.77 -0.72
N ASN A 131 -15.54 11.62 -1.31
CA ASN A 131 -16.42 10.92 -2.27
C ASN A 131 -17.72 10.42 -1.61
N ARG A 132 -17.66 10.00 -0.34
CA ARG A 132 -18.86 9.60 0.43
C ARG A 132 -19.75 10.79 0.78
N ALA A 133 -19.15 11.89 1.25
CA ALA A 133 -19.88 13.11 1.60
C ALA A 133 -20.56 13.75 0.38
N ALA A 134 -20.00 13.57 -0.82
CA ALA A 134 -20.58 14.03 -2.07
C ALA A 134 -21.76 13.17 -2.59
N ARG A 135 -22.17 12.10 -1.87
CA ARG A 135 -23.26 11.19 -2.26
C ARG A 135 -24.47 11.28 -1.30
N PRO A 136 -25.41 12.22 -1.54
CA PRO A 136 -26.62 12.36 -0.70
C PRO A 136 -27.72 11.31 -0.98
N THR A 137 -27.71 10.61 -2.12
CA THR A 137 -28.68 9.54 -2.43
C THR A 137 -27.98 8.26 -2.89
N ARG A 138 -28.48 7.09 -2.45
CA ARG A 138 -28.08 5.80 -3.02
C ARG A 138 -28.67 5.72 -4.43
N TYR A 139 -27.85 5.99 -5.46
CA TYR A 139 -28.26 5.87 -6.85
C TYR A 139 -28.88 4.48 -7.13
N GLN A 140 -30.10 4.46 -7.66
CA GLN A 140 -30.64 3.29 -8.36
C GLN A 140 -29.79 3.10 -9.62
N ALA A 141 -29.02 2.01 -9.73
CA ALA A 141 -27.91 2.00 -10.68
C ALA A 141 -27.70 0.71 -11.48
N SER A 142 -27.37 0.94 -12.75
CA SER A 142 -27.10 -0.01 -13.84
C SER A 142 -25.87 -0.93 -13.61
N ARG A 143 -25.69 -1.94 -14.47
CA ARG A 143 -24.63 -2.96 -14.39
C ARG A 143 -23.20 -2.37 -14.28
N ARG A 144 -22.89 -1.27 -14.99
CA ARG A 144 -21.58 -0.60 -14.91
C ARG A 144 -21.28 -0.02 -13.52
N TYR A 145 -22.30 0.46 -12.83
CA TYR A 145 -22.16 1.00 -11.48
C TYR A 145 -21.91 -0.10 -10.44
N ARG A 146 -22.54 -1.27 -10.60
CA ARG A 146 -22.28 -2.43 -9.74
C ARG A 146 -20.80 -2.85 -9.79
N VAL A 147 -20.21 -2.90 -10.99
CA VAL A 147 -18.78 -3.23 -11.18
C VAL A 147 -17.87 -2.19 -10.51
N ALA A 148 -18.14 -0.90 -10.70
CA ALA A 148 -17.36 0.16 -10.05
C ALA A 148 -17.45 0.11 -8.51
N ASN A 149 -18.62 -0.23 -7.97
CA ASN A 149 -18.83 -0.37 -6.53
C ASN A 149 -18.10 -1.59 -5.95
N THR A 150 -18.12 -2.74 -6.65
CA THR A 150 -17.36 -3.93 -6.24
C THR A 150 -15.86 -3.66 -6.25
N SER A 151 -15.32 -3.03 -7.31
CA SER A 151 -13.90 -2.65 -7.38
C SER A 151 -13.50 -1.65 -6.28
N SER A 152 -14.39 -0.73 -5.91
CA SER A 152 -14.12 0.24 -4.83
C SER A 152 -14.20 -0.39 -3.43
N ARG A 153 -14.91 -1.50 -3.27
CA ARG A 153 -14.97 -2.27 -2.02
C ARG A 153 -13.72 -3.15 -1.90
N SER A 154 -13.36 -3.86 -2.97
CA SER A 154 -12.14 -4.69 -2.99
C SER A 154 -10.90 -3.86 -2.71
N MET A 155 -10.72 -2.69 -3.34
CA MET A 155 -9.55 -1.81 -3.11
C MET A 155 -9.36 -1.42 -1.64
N ARG A 156 -10.46 -1.18 -0.91
CA ARG A 156 -10.40 -0.82 0.52
C ARG A 156 -10.13 -2.03 1.41
N LEU A 157 -10.74 -3.17 1.10
CA LEU A 157 -10.53 -4.41 1.84
C LEU A 157 -9.08 -4.89 1.67
N THR A 158 -8.58 -4.95 0.44
CA THR A 158 -7.19 -5.34 0.19
C THR A 158 -6.20 -4.34 0.77
N GLY A 159 -6.51 -3.03 0.73
CA GLY A 159 -5.70 -2.02 1.40
C GLY A 159 -5.60 -2.24 2.91
N LEU A 160 -6.70 -2.65 3.58
CA LEU A 160 -6.67 -2.98 5.00
C LEU A 160 -5.84 -4.25 5.27
N VAL A 161 -6.00 -5.29 4.45
CA VAL A 161 -5.19 -6.52 4.56
C VAL A 161 -3.71 -6.20 4.38
N VAL A 162 -3.35 -5.36 3.41
CA VAL A 162 -1.96 -4.94 3.19
C VAL A 162 -1.41 -4.16 4.38
N ILE A 163 -2.19 -3.29 5.02
CA ILE A 163 -1.74 -2.58 6.24
C ILE A 163 -1.44 -3.57 7.36
N LEU A 164 -2.35 -4.51 7.62
CA LEU A 164 -2.15 -5.53 8.65
C LEU A 164 -0.94 -6.41 8.32
N TYR A 165 -0.76 -6.76 7.04
CA TYR A 165 0.39 -7.51 6.58
C TYR A 165 1.70 -6.75 6.77
N VAL A 166 1.77 -5.46 6.44
CA VAL A 166 3.00 -4.67 6.66
C VAL A 166 3.37 -4.63 8.14
N LEU A 167 2.39 -4.44 9.03
CA LEU A 167 2.65 -4.47 10.48
C LEU A 167 3.14 -5.84 10.94
N PHE A 168 2.50 -6.92 10.48
CA PHE A 168 2.90 -8.30 10.78
C PHE A 168 4.30 -8.61 10.23
N HIS A 169 4.57 -8.26 8.98
CA HIS A 169 5.85 -8.47 8.31
C HIS A 169 7.02 -7.75 9.02
N LEU A 170 6.80 -6.52 9.49
CA LEU A 170 7.79 -5.80 10.30
C LEU A 170 7.97 -6.46 11.68
N ALA A 171 6.88 -6.87 12.33
CA ALA A 171 6.95 -7.58 13.60
C ALA A 171 7.72 -8.90 13.49
N ASP A 172 7.53 -9.62 12.39
CA ASP A 172 8.16 -10.91 12.12
C ASP A 172 9.65 -10.75 11.79
N LEU A 173 9.98 -10.08 10.68
CA LEU A 173 11.35 -10.11 10.12
C LEU A 173 12.21 -8.91 10.51
N THR A 174 11.61 -7.78 10.89
CA THR A 174 12.37 -6.58 11.28
C THR A 174 12.58 -6.48 12.79
N TRP A 175 11.61 -6.92 13.59
CA TRP A 175 11.66 -6.81 15.04
C TRP A 175 11.76 -8.14 15.78
N GLY A 176 11.68 -9.29 15.08
CA GLY A 176 11.83 -10.61 15.68
C GLY A 176 10.78 -10.94 16.74
N ARG A 177 9.58 -10.36 16.64
CA ARG A 177 8.52 -10.48 17.67
C ARG A 177 7.69 -11.75 17.55
N ILE A 178 7.66 -12.39 16.39
CA ILE A 178 6.88 -13.60 16.16
C ILE A 178 7.63 -14.84 16.64
N PHE A 179 8.94 -14.92 16.36
CA PHE A 179 9.83 -16.00 16.81
C PHE A 179 11.09 -15.42 17.49
N PRO A 180 10.97 -14.88 18.72
CA PRO A 180 12.10 -14.22 19.39
C PRO A 180 13.25 -15.18 19.71
N ASP A 181 12.96 -16.45 19.98
CA ASP A 181 13.97 -17.43 20.40
C ASP A 181 14.87 -17.89 19.27
N THR A 182 14.41 -17.79 18.01
CA THR A 182 15.17 -18.19 16.81
C THR A 182 15.64 -17.01 15.97
N TYR A 183 15.29 -15.77 16.37
CA TYR A 183 15.67 -14.56 15.66
C TYR A 183 17.12 -14.18 15.94
N ILE A 184 17.91 -14.04 14.87
CA ILE A 184 19.32 -13.67 14.95
C ILE A 184 19.53 -12.33 14.23
N TYR A 185 20.00 -11.32 14.95
CA TYR A 185 20.33 -10.02 14.36
C TYR A 185 21.45 -10.16 13.33
N GLY A 186 21.26 -9.54 12.16
CA GLY A 186 22.22 -9.60 11.04
C GLY A 186 22.03 -10.80 10.10
N ASP A 187 21.46 -11.90 10.59
CA ASP A 187 21.27 -13.13 9.81
C ASP A 187 19.86 -13.20 9.18
N VAL A 188 19.71 -12.51 8.05
CA VAL A 188 18.42 -12.36 7.36
C VAL A 188 17.93 -13.69 6.79
N TYR A 189 18.84 -14.52 6.26
CA TYR A 189 18.48 -15.84 5.73
C TYR A 189 17.85 -16.73 6.81
N ASN A 190 18.49 -16.84 7.99
CA ASN A 190 17.95 -17.61 9.11
C ASN A 190 16.53 -17.15 9.46
N ASN A 191 16.35 -15.85 9.68
CA ASN A 191 15.08 -15.32 10.16
C ASN A 191 13.94 -15.54 9.15
N VAL A 192 14.22 -15.41 7.85
CA VAL A 192 13.22 -15.66 6.80
C VAL A 192 12.84 -17.13 6.73
N VAL A 193 13.82 -18.04 6.65
CA VAL A 193 13.54 -19.48 6.54
C VAL A 193 12.88 -20.04 7.78
N GLN A 194 13.30 -19.62 8.98
CA GLN A 194 12.68 -20.06 10.23
C GLN A 194 11.21 -19.62 10.31
N SER A 195 10.92 -18.37 9.94
CA SER A 195 9.55 -17.86 9.93
C SER A 195 8.68 -18.55 8.86
N LEU A 196 9.18 -18.67 7.63
CA LEU A 196 8.42 -19.25 6.52
C LEU A 196 8.29 -20.78 6.58
N SER A 197 9.13 -21.46 7.37
CA SER A 197 8.94 -22.89 7.69
C SER A 197 7.72 -23.12 8.58
N ASN A 198 7.25 -22.10 9.30
CA ASN A 198 6.02 -22.19 10.09
C ASN A 198 4.80 -22.06 9.18
N VAL A 199 4.05 -23.16 9.00
CA VAL A 199 2.89 -23.25 8.10
C VAL A 199 1.85 -22.14 8.33
N PRO A 200 1.40 -21.84 9.57
CA PRO A 200 0.52 -20.70 9.82
C PRO A 200 1.06 -19.36 9.29
N VAL A 201 2.34 -19.08 9.53
CA VAL A 201 2.97 -17.82 9.09
C VAL A 201 3.07 -17.78 7.56
N ALA A 202 3.52 -18.87 6.93
CA ALA A 202 3.55 -18.98 5.47
C ALA A 202 2.18 -18.72 4.83
N ILE A 203 1.09 -19.25 5.41
CA ILE A 203 -0.28 -18.99 4.94
C ILE A 203 -0.63 -17.50 5.04
N ILE A 204 -0.27 -16.82 6.14
CA ILE A 204 -0.47 -15.37 6.29
C ILE A 204 0.24 -14.62 5.15
N TYR A 205 1.51 -14.94 4.88
CA TYR A 205 2.28 -14.35 3.78
C TYR A 205 1.63 -14.60 2.42
N ILE A 206 1.16 -15.82 2.13
CA ILE A 206 0.51 -16.16 0.86
C ILE A 206 -0.78 -15.35 0.67
N VAL A 207 -1.69 -15.37 1.66
CA VAL A 207 -2.97 -14.67 1.60
C VAL A 207 -2.76 -13.16 1.47
N ALA A 208 -1.81 -12.60 2.23
CA ALA A 208 -1.49 -11.19 2.16
C ALA A 208 -0.91 -10.77 0.81
N ASN A 209 -0.04 -11.58 0.21
CA ASN A 209 0.53 -11.28 -1.11
C ASN A 209 -0.50 -11.42 -2.24
N VAL A 210 -1.48 -12.33 -2.12
CA VAL A 210 -2.64 -12.35 -3.02
C VAL A 210 -3.46 -11.06 -2.91
N ALA A 211 -3.74 -10.59 -1.69
CA ALA A 211 -4.42 -9.33 -1.48
C ALA A 211 -3.61 -8.13 -2.01
N LEU A 212 -2.29 -8.13 -1.82
CA LEU A 212 -1.37 -7.14 -2.35
C LEU A 212 -1.40 -7.13 -3.88
N ALA A 213 -1.35 -8.27 -4.56
CA ALA A 213 -1.43 -8.33 -6.02
C ALA A 213 -2.75 -7.75 -6.56
N VAL A 214 -3.88 -8.07 -5.92
CA VAL A 214 -5.16 -7.44 -6.25
C VAL A 214 -5.10 -5.93 -6.03
N HIS A 215 -4.53 -5.47 -4.92
CA HIS A 215 -4.34 -4.05 -4.62
C HIS A 215 -3.46 -3.35 -5.68
N LEU A 216 -2.33 -3.94 -6.05
CA LEU A 216 -1.38 -3.43 -7.04
C LEU A 216 -2.00 -3.36 -8.43
N ARG A 217 -2.75 -4.39 -8.87
CA ARG A 217 -3.46 -4.36 -10.16
C ARG A 217 -4.40 -3.16 -10.25
N HIS A 218 -5.15 -2.88 -9.19
CA HIS A 218 -6.04 -1.73 -9.13
C HIS A 218 -5.27 -0.40 -9.01
N GLY A 219 -4.23 -0.37 -8.17
CA GLY A 219 -3.34 0.78 -7.96
C GLY A 219 -2.65 1.21 -9.26
N ALA A 220 -1.92 0.30 -9.90
CA ALA A 220 -1.21 0.51 -11.15
C ALA A 220 -2.14 1.03 -12.26
N TRP A 221 -3.36 0.48 -12.38
CA TRP A 221 -4.34 0.98 -13.33
C TRP A 221 -4.80 2.41 -13.02
N SER A 222 -5.15 2.69 -11.76
CA SER A 222 -5.68 3.99 -11.31
C SER A 222 -4.62 5.09 -11.18
N LEU A 223 -3.34 4.72 -11.08
CA LEU A 223 -2.19 5.62 -11.05
C LEU A 223 -2.17 6.54 -12.28
N PHE A 224 -2.28 5.95 -13.48
CA PHE A 224 -2.29 6.71 -14.74
C PHE A 224 -3.45 7.70 -14.82
N GLN A 225 -4.58 7.40 -14.18
CA GLN A 225 -5.71 8.33 -14.10
C GLN A 225 -5.45 9.46 -13.11
N SER A 226 -4.76 9.17 -12.00
CA SER A 226 -4.47 10.15 -10.94
C SER A 226 -3.38 11.14 -11.35
N LEU A 227 -2.41 10.71 -12.17
CA LEU A 227 -1.36 11.55 -12.74
C LEU A 227 -1.77 12.30 -14.03
N GLY A 228 -3.00 12.09 -14.52
CA GLY A 228 -3.52 12.77 -15.71
C GLY A 228 -3.14 12.14 -17.06
N TRP A 229 -2.38 11.04 -17.07
CA TRP A 229 -2.02 10.29 -18.28
C TRP A 229 -3.16 9.39 -18.79
N ASN A 230 -4.37 9.95 -18.91
CA ASN A 230 -5.56 9.23 -19.36
C ASN A 230 -5.91 9.55 -20.82
N ASN A 231 -5.65 8.58 -21.70
CA ASN A 231 -5.90 8.62 -23.13
C ASN A 231 -6.42 7.24 -23.56
N PRO A 232 -7.65 7.16 -24.14
CA PRO A 232 -8.28 5.90 -24.51
C PRO A 232 -7.42 4.96 -25.36
N LYS A 233 -6.54 5.50 -26.21
CA LYS A 233 -5.64 4.73 -27.07
C LYS A 233 -4.70 3.81 -26.28
N PHE A 234 -4.25 4.25 -25.11
CA PHE A 234 -3.32 3.49 -24.26
C PHE A 234 -4.00 2.64 -23.19
N ASN A 235 -5.34 2.52 -23.20
CA ASN A 235 -6.05 1.76 -22.18
C ASN A 235 -5.69 0.27 -22.22
N ALA A 236 -5.52 -0.32 -23.40
CA ALA A 236 -5.12 -1.72 -23.51
C ALA A 236 -3.71 -1.95 -22.90
N ALA A 237 -2.72 -1.16 -23.34
CA ALA A 237 -1.35 -1.22 -22.84
C ALA A 237 -1.28 -1.07 -21.31
N ARG A 238 -2.03 -0.12 -20.75
CA ARG A 238 -2.07 0.11 -19.29
C ARG A 238 -2.70 -1.04 -18.51
N ARG A 239 -3.70 -1.72 -19.07
CA ARG A 239 -4.28 -2.92 -18.45
C ARG A 239 -3.29 -4.07 -18.45
N THR A 240 -2.62 -4.27 -19.59
CA THR A 240 -1.57 -5.30 -19.72
C THR A 240 -0.46 -5.04 -18.72
N PHE A 241 0.04 -3.81 -18.62
CA PHE A 241 1.03 -3.43 -17.62
C PHE A 241 0.56 -3.70 -16.18
N ALA A 242 -0.63 -3.22 -15.81
CA ALA A 242 -1.14 -3.41 -14.45
C ALA A 242 -1.33 -4.88 -14.07
N ASN A 243 -1.79 -5.71 -15.01
CA ASN A 243 -1.94 -7.15 -14.80
C ASN A 243 -0.59 -7.86 -14.74
N GLY A 244 0.33 -7.56 -15.68
CA GLY A 244 1.65 -8.17 -15.74
C GLY A 244 2.49 -7.83 -14.51
N PHE A 245 2.53 -6.55 -14.12
CA PHE A 245 3.21 -6.11 -12.91
C PHE A 245 2.68 -6.83 -11.66
N ALA A 246 1.35 -6.86 -11.48
CA ALA A 246 0.76 -7.56 -10.34
C ALA A 246 1.03 -9.07 -10.36
N ALA A 247 1.03 -9.71 -11.53
CA ALA A 247 1.32 -11.13 -11.67
C ALA A 247 2.77 -11.48 -11.34
N ILE A 248 3.73 -10.68 -11.81
CA ILE A 248 5.16 -10.86 -11.51
C ILE A 248 5.39 -10.77 -9.99
N ILE A 249 4.88 -9.71 -9.35
CA ILE A 249 5.00 -9.54 -7.90
C ILE A 249 4.33 -10.70 -7.15
N LEU A 250 3.17 -11.16 -7.61
CA LEU A 250 2.48 -12.28 -6.98
C LEU A 250 3.33 -13.56 -7.06
N ILE A 251 3.80 -13.91 -8.25
CA ILE A 251 4.56 -15.15 -8.46
C ILE A 251 5.87 -15.11 -7.66
N GLY A 252 6.62 -14.01 -7.73
CA GLY A 252 7.87 -13.88 -6.98
C GLY A 252 7.65 -13.89 -5.47
N ASN A 253 6.64 -13.20 -4.94
CA ASN A 253 6.41 -13.21 -3.50
C ASN A 253 5.82 -14.52 -2.98
N LEU A 254 5.07 -15.26 -3.78
CA LEU A 254 4.54 -16.58 -3.40
C LEU A 254 5.61 -17.67 -3.48
N SER A 255 6.63 -17.52 -4.33
CA SER A 255 7.69 -18.52 -4.43
C SER A 255 8.46 -18.66 -3.11
N PHE A 256 8.66 -17.58 -2.33
CA PHE A 256 9.40 -17.67 -1.07
C PHE A 256 8.76 -18.63 -0.03
N PRO A 257 7.50 -18.45 0.42
CA PRO A 257 6.88 -19.36 1.36
C PRO A 257 6.68 -20.76 0.79
N ILE A 258 6.31 -20.88 -0.50
CA ILE A 258 6.06 -22.19 -1.13
C ILE A 258 7.34 -23.01 -1.19
N MET A 259 8.46 -22.41 -1.63
CA MET A 259 9.73 -23.11 -1.77
C MET A 259 10.36 -23.44 -0.41
N THR A 260 10.13 -22.61 0.61
CA THR A 260 10.54 -22.89 1.98
C THR A 260 9.77 -24.09 2.54
N LEU A 261 8.43 -24.09 2.40
CA LEU A 261 7.60 -25.22 2.85
C LEU A 261 7.87 -26.52 2.07
N ALA A 262 8.29 -26.42 0.81
CA ALA A 262 8.70 -27.56 0.00
C ALA A 262 10.09 -28.12 0.38
N GLY A 263 10.82 -27.45 1.29
CA GLY A 263 12.16 -27.84 1.69
C GLY A 263 13.25 -27.54 0.65
N VAL A 264 12.93 -26.83 -0.44
CA VAL A 264 13.92 -26.40 -1.44
C VAL A 264 14.79 -25.28 -0.91
N VAL A 265 14.21 -24.41 -0.06
CA VAL A 265 14.97 -23.44 0.74
C VAL A 265 14.89 -23.89 2.19
N SER A 266 15.98 -24.43 2.71
CA SER A 266 16.07 -24.88 4.11
C SER A 266 17.38 -24.42 4.77
N GLN A 267 17.55 -24.75 6.04
CA GLN A 267 18.82 -24.55 6.75
C GLN A 267 19.81 -25.70 6.51
N ASP A 268 19.38 -26.79 5.88
CA ASP A 268 20.18 -28.03 5.76
C ASP A 268 21.37 -27.85 4.80
N GLU A 269 21.25 -26.94 3.84
CA GLU A 269 22.33 -26.56 2.91
C GLU A 269 23.24 -25.44 3.46
N ARG A 270 23.17 -25.08 4.76
CA ARG A 270 24.25 -24.33 5.41
C ARG A 270 25.51 -25.19 5.46
N THR A 271 26.20 -25.29 4.32
CA THR A 271 27.65 -25.26 4.36
C THR A 271 27.99 -23.86 4.81
N ALA A 272 28.21 -23.71 6.12
CA ALA A 272 28.87 -22.53 6.61
C ALA A 272 30.12 -22.31 5.74
N PRO A 273 30.35 -21.11 5.19
CA PRO A 273 31.72 -20.71 4.94
C PRO A 273 32.35 -20.61 6.33
N CYS A 274 32.76 -21.76 6.88
CA CYS A 274 33.77 -21.80 7.92
C CYS A 274 35.02 -21.32 7.20
N HIS A 275 35.25 -20.01 7.17
CA HIS A 275 36.59 -19.55 6.87
C HIS A 275 37.46 -20.05 8.02
N LEU A 276 38.36 -20.97 7.67
CA LEU A 276 39.49 -21.40 8.46
C LEU A 276 40.24 -20.14 8.90
N LEU A 277 39.97 -19.65 10.10
CA LEU A 277 40.98 -18.92 10.84
C LEU A 277 41.85 -20.01 11.47
N ASP A 278 43.04 -20.16 10.90
CA ASP A 278 44.16 -20.91 11.49
C ASP A 278 44.16 -22.44 11.36
N GLY A 279 43.29 -23.02 10.52
CA GLY A 279 43.38 -24.46 10.20
C GLY A 279 42.70 -25.40 11.20
N GLU A 280 41.98 -24.88 12.18
CA GLU A 280 41.24 -25.66 13.16
C GLU A 280 39.71 -25.56 12.95
N PRO A 281 38.96 -26.67 13.07
CA PRO A 281 37.50 -26.64 12.94
C PRO A 281 36.87 -26.02 14.19
N THR A 282 36.47 -24.75 14.11
CA THR A 282 35.69 -24.09 15.15
C THR A 282 34.20 -24.03 14.79
N ASP A 283 33.32 -24.38 15.72
CA ASP A 283 31.85 -24.44 15.60
C ASP A 283 31.14 -23.08 15.41
N ILE A 284 31.89 -22.01 15.11
CA ILE A 284 31.41 -20.64 15.03
C ILE A 284 30.89 -20.38 13.61
N CYS A 285 29.59 -20.56 13.43
CA CYS A 285 28.89 -20.14 12.22
C CYS A 285 28.72 -18.60 12.24
N LEU A 286 28.70 -17.96 11.08
CA LEU A 286 28.51 -16.50 10.80
C LEU A 286 27.55 -15.71 11.74
N GLY A 287 26.64 -16.37 12.45
CA GLY A 287 25.85 -15.77 13.52
C GLY A 287 26.66 -15.29 14.73
N ASP A 288 27.78 -15.93 15.06
CA ASP A 288 28.63 -15.51 16.19
C ASP A 288 29.63 -14.42 15.78
N GLU A 289 30.04 -14.35 14.51
CA GLU A 289 30.74 -13.16 13.99
C GLU A 289 29.82 -11.94 13.94
N ALA A 290 28.55 -12.12 13.56
CA ALA A 290 27.55 -11.06 13.69
C ALA A 290 27.41 -10.62 15.15
N LYS A 291 27.24 -11.56 16.10
CA LYS A 291 27.19 -11.21 17.53
C LYS A 291 28.46 -10.52 18.03
N ALA A 292 29.64 -10.99 17.65
CA ALA A 292 30.92 -10.41 18.06
C ALA A 292 31.18 -9.02 17.46
N GLN A 293 30.70 -8.77 16.24
CA GLN A 293 30.83 -7.49 15.56
C GLN A 293 29.80 -6.44 16.03
N PHE A 294 28.65 -6.87 16.55
CA PHE A 294 27.59 -5.99 17.05
C PHE A 294 27.57 -5.82 18.58
N ASP A 295 28.15 -6.74 19.35
CA ASP A 295 28.37 -6.63 20.80
C ASP A 295 29.72 -7.25 21.21
N PRO A 296 30.82 -6.47 21.18
CA PRO A 296 32.14 -6.97 21.59
C PRO A 296 32.23 -7.33 23.09
N THR A 297 31.23 -6.96 23.91
CA THR A 297 31.22 -7.26 25.35
C THR A 297 30.59 -8.60 25.70
N ALA A 298 29.83 -9.20 24.77
CA ALA A 298 29.24 -10.53 24.94
C ALA A 298 30.33 -11.63 24.91
N VAL A 299 31.29 -11.51 23.99
CA VAL A 299 32.40 -12.47 23.82
C VAL A 299 33.34 -12.47 25.03
N ALA A 300 33.58 -11.30 25.63
CA ALA A 300 34.43 -11.18 26.82
C ALA A 300 33.87 -11.92 28.05
N LYS A 301 32.54 -12.10 28.13
CA LYS A 301 31.90 -12.80 29.26
C LYS A 301 31.94 -14.32 29.13
N GLU A 302 31.98 -14.85 27.92
CA GLU A 302 32.13 -16.30 27.68
C GLU A 302 33.58 -16.76 27.83
N GLY A 303 34.56 -15.93 27.43
CA GLY A 303 35.98 -16.21 27.65
C GLY A 303 36.39 -16.21 29.13
N ALA A 304 35.62 -15.58 30.02
CA ALA A 304 35.88 -15.53 31.46
C ALA A 304 35.22 -16.68 32.26
N LYS A 305 34.47 -17.58 31.58
CA LYS A 305 33.78 -18.72 32.19
C LYS A 305 34.37 -20.08 31.81
N LYS A 306 35.48 -20.11 31.07
CA LYS A 306 36.31 -21.31 30.86
C LYS A 306 37.59 -21.22 31.68
#